data_AF-F6UHL0-F1
#
_entry.id   AF-F6UHL0-F1
#
_cell.length_a   1.000
_cell.length_b   1.000
_cell.length_c   1.000
_cell.angle_alpha   90.00
_cell.angle_beta   90.00
_cell.angle_gamma   90.00
#
_symmetry.space_group_name_H-M   'P 1'
#
loop_
_entity.id
_entity.type
_entity.pdbx_description
1 polymer ?
#
loop_
_entity_poly.entity_id
_entity_poly.type
_entity_poly.pdbx_seq_one_letter_code
_entity_poly.pdbx_strand_id
1 'polypeptide(L)'
;MSYEGEQRPSSDNLVDLHVSIVPIEHWVERLNYASCKIISDTFSAGFLRVSPDTHVAKLRNEIQDQLGHANFPSEYVFLKHVGRCLALVRQNQEGKLKVKNFLPPHSIMPEIFVLPGHPSMYTYSVLPPINGVHQNLFDSQPNTETPLPLPAPLLDTKIALKGKR
;
A
#
# COMPACT_ATOMS: atom_id res chain seq x y z
N MET A 1 18.90 30.43 39.34
CA MET A 1 18.03 29.80 38.33
C MET A 1 18.89 29.49 37.11
N SER A 2 19.56 28.35 37.12
CA SER A 2 20.29 27.82 35.97
C SER A 2 19.32 26.97 35.15
N TYR A 3 19.13 27.33 33.89
CA TYR A 3 18.41 26.49 32.93
C TYR A 3 19.25 25.23 32.72
N GLU A 4 18.81 24.11 33.30
CA GLU A 4 19.33 22.80 32.90
C GLU A 4 18.95 22.63 31.43
N GLY A 5 19.95 22.75 30.56
CA GLY A 5 19.78 22.49 29.15
C GLY A 5 19.44 21.03 28.99
N GLU A 6 18.20 20.75 28.56
CA GLU A 6 17.75 19.43 28.13
C GLU A 6 18.79 18.87 27.16
N GLN A 7 19.61 17.93 27.65
CA GLN A 7 20.77 17.45 26.93
C GLN A 7 20.26 16.67 25.71
N ARG A 8 20.37 17.27 24.52
CA ARG A 8 19.98 16.61 23.26
C ARG A 8 20.65 15.22 23.25
N PRO A 9 19.89 14.13 23.12
CA PRO A 9 20.48 12.80 23.13
C PRO A 9 21.58 12.72 22.06
N SER A 10 22.67 12.02 22.38
CA SER A 10 23.77 11.81 21.42
C SER A 10 23.19 11.34 20.08
N SER A 11 23.62 11.96 18.99
CA SER A 11 23.15 11.64 17.63
C SER A 11 23.34 10.16 17.27
N ASP A 12 24.28 9.48 17.92
CA ASP A 12 24.58 8.05 17.74
C ASP A 12 23.42 7.13 18.17
N ASN A 13 22.43 7.64 18.92
CA ASN A 13 21.29 6.86 19.39
C ASN A 13 19.99 7.13 18.62
N LEU A 14 20.04 7.94 17.56
CA LEU A 14 18.88 8.26 16.73
C LEU A 14 18.90 7.46 15.44
N VAL A 15 17.70 7.23 14.88
CA VAL A 15 17.51 6.55 13.60
C VAL A 15 16.71 7.42 12.66
N ASP A 16 16.98 7.26 11.36
CA ASP A 16 16.22 7.90 10.31
C ASP A 16 15.06 6.98 9.90
N LEU A 17 13.83 7.45 10.09
CA LEU A 17 12.59 6.74 9.74
C LEU A 17 11.92 7.48 8.57
N HIS A 18 11.82 6.82 7.42
CA HIS A 18 11.16 7.38 6.25
C HIS A 18 9.64 7.43 6.44
N VAL A 19 9.01 8.50 5.97
CA VAL A 19 7.56 8.72 6.05
C VAL A 19 6.99 8.82 4.64
N SER A 20 6.06 7.93 4.30
CA SER A 20 5.41 7.85 3.01
C SER A 20 3.90 8.09 3.11
N ILE A 21 3.36 8.94 2.24
CA ILE A 21 1.92 9.20 2.15
C ILE A 21 1.31 8.26 1.12
N VAL A 22 0.33 7.48 1.56
CA VAL A 22 -0.42 6.54 0.72
C VAL A 22 -1.60 7.25 0.07
N PRO A 23 -1.73 7.22 -1.27
CA PRO A 23 -2.92 7.74 -1.95
C PRO A 23 -4.18 6.99 -1.51
N ILE A 24 -5.26 7.73 -1.25
CA ILE A 24 -6.51 7.17 -0.70
C ILE A 24 -7.18 6.18 -1.66
N GLU A 25 -6.92 6.33 -2.96
CA GLU A 25 -7.45 5.50 -4.05
C GLU A 25 -6.98 4.04 -3.96
N HIS A 26 -5.86 3.80 -3.27
CA HIS A 26 -5.31 2.46 -3.05
C HIS A 26 -5.84 1.78 -1.79
N TRP A 27 -6.63 2.50 -0.98
CA TRP A 27 -7.18 1.96 0.26
C TRP A 27 -8.41 1.10 0.00
N VAL A 28 -8.39 -0.15 0.46
CA VAL A 28 -9.55 -1.04 0.40
C VAL A 28 -10.33 -0.90 1.71
N GLU A 29 -11.26 0.06 1.76
CA GLU A 29 -12.03 0.42 2.96
C GLU A 29 -12.70 -0.80 3.62
N ARG A 30 -13.35 -1.66 2.82
CA ARG A 30 -14.02 -2.89 3.28
C ARG A 30 -13.09 -3.88 4.00
N LEU A 31 -11.78 -3.82 3.74
CA LEU A 31 -10.82 -4.75 4.30
C LEU A 31 -9.77 -4.05 5.18
N ASN A 32 -9.84 -2.73 5.29
CA ASN A 32 -8.91 -1.89 6.06
C ASN A 32 -7.43 -2.24 5.80
N TYR A 33 -7.07 -2.38 4.52
CA TYR A 33 -5.69 -2.56 4.08
C TYR A 33 -5.44 -1.94 2.70
N ALA A 34 -4.17 -1.73 2.38
CA ALA A 34 -3.68 -1.50 1.01
C ALA A 34 -2.64 -2.57 0.64
N SER A 35 -2.55 -2.96 -0.63
CA SER A 35 -1.52 -3.92 -1.07
C SER A 35 -0.14 -3.26 -1.12
N CYS A 36 0.93 -3.92 -0.70
CA CYS A 36 2.29 -3.36 -0.80
C CYS A 36 2.76 -3.11 -2.24
N LYS A 37 2.04 -3.56 -3.25
CA LYS A 37 2.32 -3.23 -4.66
C LYS A 37 2.25 -1.72 -4.93
N ILE A 38 1.53 -0.96 -4.11
CA ILE A 38 1.34 0.48 -4.26
C ILE A 38 2.49 1.31 -3.65
N ILE A 39 3.49 0.67 -3.05
CA ILE A 39 4.63 1.39 -2.43
C ILE A 39 5.38 2.25 -3.46
N SER A 40 5.43 1.86 -4.73
CA SER A 40 6.02 2.69 -5.79
C SER A 40 5.25 3.97 -6.08
N ASP A 41 3.97 4.01 -5.68
CA ASP A 41 3.02 5.07 -6.01
C ASP A 41 2.80 6.00 -4.81
N THR A 42 3.49 5.76 -3.68
CA THR A 42 3.43 6.62 -2.49
C THR A 42 4.25 7.89 -2.68
N PHE A 43 3.86 8.94 -1.97
CA PHE A 43 4.60 10.19 -1.93
C PHE A 43 5.53 10.21 -0.73
N SER A 44 6.83 10.36 -0.97
CA SER A 44 7.80 10.55 0.11
C SER A 44 7.61 11.91 0.79
N ALA A 45 7.21 11.91 2.06
CA ALA A 45 7.11 13.12 2.88
C ALA A 45 8.47 13.55 3.48
N GLY A 46 9.48 12.68 3.42
CA GLY A 46 10.79 12.90 4.01
C GLY A 46 11.11 11.84 5.07
N PHE A 47 12.04 12.14 5.97
CA PHE A 47 12.41 11.25 7.06
C PHE A 47 12.43 11.98 8.41
N LEU A 48 12.16 11.25 9.48
CA LEU A 48 12.24 11.70 10.86
C LEU A 48 13.52 11.16 11.47
N ARG A 49 14.25 12.00 12.21
CA ARG A 49 15.37 11.56 13.04
C ARG A 49 14.92 11.44 14.49
N VAL A 50 14.70 10.22 14.98
CA VAL A 50 14.06 9.94 16.27
C VAL A 50 14.73 8.79 17.02
N SER A 51 14.49 8.67 18.33
CA SER A 51 14.97 7.52 19.10
C SER A 51 14.21 6.23 18.72
N PRO A 52 14.88 5.07 18.62
CA PRO A 52 14.23 3.77 18.39
C PRO A 52 13.18 3.41 19.46
N ASP A 53 13.29 3.95 20.68
CA ASP A 53 12.35 3.70 21.77
C ASP A 53 11.16 4.68 21.82
N THR A 54 11.14 5.68 20.95
CA THR A 54 10.01 6.58 20.76
C THR A 54 8.78 5.76 20.36
N HIS A 55 7.64 6.06 20.99
CA HIS A 55 6.38 5.40 20.67
C HIS A 55 5.75 6.04 19.43
N VAL A 56 5.02 5.25 18.64
CA VAL A 56 4.36 5.74 17.43
C VAL A 56 3.40 6.89 17.73
N ALA A 57 2.72 6.87 18.88
CA ALA A 57 1.86 7.97 19.31
C ALA A 57 2.59 9.32 19.38
N LYS A 58 3.89 9.33 19.74
CA LYS A 58 4.72 10.54 19.78
C LYS A 58 5.21 10.98 18.41
N LEU A 59 5.21 10.10 17.40
CA LEU A 59 5.64 10.45 16.05
C LEU A 59 4.73 11.51 15.42
N ARG A 60 3.49 11.65 15.88
CA ARG A 60 2.60 12.71 15.39
C ARG A 60 3.19 14.10 15.62
N ASN A 61 3.76 14.32 16.80
CA ASN A 61 4.43 15.57 17.14
C ASN A 61 5.75 15.71 16.36
N GLU A 62 6.55 14.63 16.27
CA GLU A 62 7.81 14.64 15.51
C GLU A 62 7.60 14.95 14.02
N ILE A 63 6.52 14.45 13.42
CA ILE A 63 6.13 14.78 12.04
C ILE A 63 5.81 16.27 11.92
N GLN A 64 5.03 16.80 12.86
CA GLN A 64 4.67 18.21 12.87
C GLN A 64 5.91 19.11 13.01
N ASP A 65 6.84 18.73 13.88
CA ASP A 65 8.04 19.50 14.21
C ASP A 65 9.11 19.42 13.11
N GLN A 66 9.31 18.24 12.49
CA GLN A 66 10.40 18.00 11.55
C GLN A 66 10.01 18.13 10.08
N LEU A 67 8.78 17.75 9.69
CA LEU A 67 8.34 17.78 8.29
C LEU A 67 7.46 18.99 7.95
N GLY A 68 6.88 19.64 8.97
CA GLY A 68 6.06 20.83 8.80
C GLY A 68 4.70 20.57 8.12
N HIS A 69 3.86 21.60 8.07
CA HIS A 69 2.44 21.47 7.71
C HIS A 69 2.14 21.65 6.21
N ALA A 70 3.05 22.24 5.42
CA ALA A 70 2.71 22.71 4.08
C ALA A 70 2.33 21.57 3.12
N ASN A 71 2.92 20.39 3.29
CA ASN A 71 2.76 19.24 2.39
C ASN A 71 2.35 17.94 3.11
N PHE A 72 1.99 18.02 4.40
CA PHE A 72 1.58 16.87 5.18
C PHE A 72 0.06 16.94 5.46
N PRO A 73 -0.68 15.81 5.34
CA PRO A 73 -2.11 15.82 5.64
C PRO A 73 -2.38 16.27 7.08
N SER A 74 -3.37 17.15 7.26
CA SER A 74 -3.76 17.65 8.60
C SER A 74 -4.26 16.54 9.51
N GLU A 75 -4.95 15.55 8.93
CA GLU A 75 -5.49 14.38 9.61
C GLU A 75 -5.05 13.13 8.87
N TYR A 76 -4.58 12.13 9.62
CA TYR A 76 -4.11 10.89 9.05
C TYR A 76 -4.08 9.76 10.08
N VAL A 77 -4.05 8.54 9.54
CA VAL A 77 -3.78 7.32 10.29
C VAL A 77 -2.45 6.72 9.87
N PHE A 78 -1.75 6.09 10.82
CA PHE A 78 -0.54 5.34 10.50
C PHE A 78 -0.90 3.99 9.90
N LEU A 79 -0.11 3.55 8.93
CA LEU A 79 -0.11 2.20 8.42
C LEU A 79 1.25 1.55 8.67
N LYS A 80 1.23 0.22 8.82
CA LYS A 80 2.42 -0.60 8.98
C LYS A 80 2.41 -1.77 8.00
N HIS A 81 3.58 -2.14 7.52
CA HIS A 81 3.78 -3.36 6.73
C HIS A 81 3.47 -4.63 7.54
N VAL A 82 2.54 -5.44 7.03
CA VAL A 82 2.15 -6.75 7.59
C VAL A 82 2.01 -7.74 6.43
N GLY A 83 2.99 -8.64 6.28
CA GLY A 83 3.01 -9.60 5.18
C GLY A 83 3.17 -8.92 3.82
N ARG A 84 2.13 -8.94 2.98
CA ARG A 84 2.09 -8.29 1.65
C ARG A 84 1.12 -7.10 1.60
N CYS A 85 0.72 -6.61 2.77
CA CYS A 85 -0.25 -5.54 2.92
C CYS A 85 0.28 -4.45 3.84
N LEU A 86 -0.20 -3.22 3.63
CA LEU A 86 -0.18 -2.14 4.60
C LEU A 86 -1.46 -2.23 5.41
N ALA A 87 -1.31 -2.41 6.72
CA ALA A 87 -2.41 -2.53 7.66
C ALA A 87 -2.51 -1.27 8.53
N LEU A 88 -3.74 -0.90 8.88
CA LEU A 88 -4.02 0.21 9.77
C LEU A 88 -3.42 -0.01 11.16
N VAL A 89 -2.66 0.98 11.66
CA VAL A 89 -2.26 1.05 13.06
C VAL A 89 -3.35 1.79 13.82
N ARG A 90 -4.03 1.07 14.72
CA ARG A 90 -5.08 1.65 15.56
C ARG A 90 -4.47 2.55 16.63
N GLN A 91 -5.23 3.54 17.09
CA GLN A 91 -4.77 4.50 18.11
C GLN A 91 -4.27 3.81 19.41
N ASN A 92 -4.93 2.73 19.84
CA ASN A 92 -4.48 1.94 21.00
C ASN A 92 -3.18 1.14 20.74
N GLN A 93 -2.82 0.90 19.48
CA GLN A 93 -1.56 0.29 19.07
C GLN A 93 -0.44 1.32 18.96
N GLU A 94 -0.75 2.58 18.63
CA GLU A 94 0.25 3.67 18.57
C GLU A 94 0.99 3.85 19.91
N GLY A 95 0.30 3.64 21.03
CA GLY A 95 0.87 3.66 22.38
C GLY A 95 1.63 2.39 22.79
N LYS A 96 1.63 1.34 21.96
CA LYS A 96 2.32 0.06 22.24
C LYS A 96 3.50 -0.18 21.30
N LEU A 97 3.41 0.37 20.09
CA LEU A 97 4.45 0.27 19.08
C LEU A 97 5.51 1.34 19.30
N LYS A 98 6.76 0.94 19.08
CA LYS A 98 7.93 1.81 19.08
C LYS A 98 8.54 1.91 17.69
N VAL A 99 9.33 2.95 17.44
CA VAL A 99 10.05 3.15 16.18
C VAL A 99 10.88 1.93 15.81
N LYS A 100 11.53 1.27 16.77
CA LYS A 100 12.29 0.03 16.53
C LYS A 100 11.49 -1.10 15.88
N ASN A 101 10.16 -1.10 16.01
CA ASN A 101 9.30 -2.09 15.34
C ASN A 101 9.16 -1.86 13.83
N PHE A 102 9.68 -0.74 13.32
CA PHE A 102 9.77 -0.37 11.92
C PHE A 102 11.21 -0.47 11.39
N LEU A 103 12.17 -0.93 12.20
CA LEU A 103 13.57 -1.10 11.80
C LEU A 103 13.90 -2.59 11.60
N PRO A 104 14.98 -2.92 10.87
CA PRO A 104 15.53 -4.27 10.87
C PRO A 104 15.86 -4.77 12.30
N PRO A 105 15.61 -6.05 12.62
CA PRO A 105 15.04 -7.11 11.77
C PRO A 105 13.50 -7.17 11.75
N HIS A 106 12.82 -6.27 12.47
CA HIS A 106 11.35 -6.30 12.61
C HIS A 106 10.60 -5.79 11.38
N SER A 107 11.26 -4.95 10.59
CA SER A 107 10.84 -4.50 9.27
C SER A 107 12.02 -4.58 8.31
N ILE A 108 11.74 -4.83 7.04
CA ILE A 108 12.78 -4.87 6.00
C ILE A 108 13.28 -3.45 5.72
N MET A 109 12.38 -2.46 5.78
CA MET A 109 12.69 -1.06 5.50
C MET A 109 12.33 -0.17 6.70
N PRO A 110 13.16 0.83 7.04
CA PRO A 110 12.89 1.82 8.07
C PRO A 110 11.86 2.84 7.60
N GLU A 111 10.63 2.39 7.37
CA GLU A 111 9.56 3.19 6.75
C GLU A 111 8.24 3.05 7.52
N ILE A 112 7.56 4.18 7.69
CA ILE A 112 6.18 4.25 8.18
C ILE A 112 5.31 4.94 7.14
N PHE A 113 4.09 4.45 7.00
CA PHE A 113 3.14 4.95 6.02
C PHE A 113 2.05 5.75 6.72
N VAL A 114 1.54 6.78 6.07
CA VAL A 114 0.37 7.53 6.51
C VAL A 114 -0.71 7.51 5.44
N LEU A 115 -1.96 7.35 5.86
CA LEU A 115 -3.12 7.45 5.00
C LEU A 115 -3.89 8.73 5.37
N PRO A 116 -4.07 9.69 4.45
CA PRO A 116 -4.82 10.92 4.70
C PRO A 116 -6.28 10.64 5.05
N GLY A 117 -6.75 11.14 6.20
CA GLY A 117 -8.12 11.00 6.67
C GLY A 117 -8.25 10.81 8.18
N HIS A 118 -9.43 11.14 8.71
CA HIS A 118 -9.71 11.02 10.13
C HIS A 118 -9.87 9.55 10.54
N PRO A 119 -9.41 9.10 11.73
CA PRO A 119 -9.51 7.70 12.16
C PRO A 119 -10.92 7.09 12.07
N SER A 120 -11.97 7.89 12.28
CA SER A 120 -13.37 7.43 12.17
C SER A 120 -13.78 6.99 10.76
N MET A 121 -13.08 7.45 9.73
CA MET A 121 -13.29 7.00 8.34
C MET A 121 -12.85 5.54 8.13
N TYR A 122 -12.01 5.01 9.02
CA TYR A 122 -11.43 3.67 8.92
C TYR A 122 -11.88 2.73 10.05
N THR A 123 -12.90 3.12 10.81
CA THR A 123 -13.54 2.23 11.80
C THR A 123 -14.65 1.46 11.12
N TYR A 124 -14.57 0.13 11.19
CA TYR A 124 -15.62 -0.75 10.66
C TYR A 124 -16.96 -0.45 11.33
N SER A 125 -17.93 0.00 10.54
CA SER A 125 -19.28 -0.53 10.66
C SER A 125 -19.25 -1.95 10.09
N VAL A 126 -19.70 -2.91 10.89
CA VAL A 126 -19.86 -4.31 10.52
C VAL A 126 -20.72 -4.35 9.24
N LEU A 127 -20.17 -4.72 8.09
CA LEU A 127 -21.01 -4.96 6.93
C LEU A 127 -21.71 -6.32 7.07
N PRO A 128 -22.98 -6.43 6.69
CA PRO A 128 -23.73 -7.69 6.66
C PRO A 128 -23.09 -8.69 5.67
N PRO A 129 -23.46 -9.98 5.73
CA PRO A 129 -22.90 -11.01 4.86
C PRO A 129 -22.93 -10.63 3.38
N ILE A 130 -21.93 -11.07 2.63
CA ILE A 130 -21.91 -10.95 1.17
C ILE A 130 -23.07 -11.77 0.60
N ASN A 131 -24.24 -11.16 0.44
CA ASN A 131 -25.28 -11.69 -0.42
C ASN A 131 -24.90 -11.36 -1.86
N GLY A 132 -24.10 -12.23 -2.46
CA GLY A 132 -24.22 -12.64 -3.87
C GLY A 132 -24.24 -11.58 -4.97
N VAL A 133 -23.55 -10.44 -4.86
CA VAL A 133 -23.36 -9.55 -6.02
C VAL A 133 -21.87 -9.29 -6.23
N HIS A 134 -21.18 -10.29 -6.76
CA HIS A 134 -20.02 -10.13 -7.66
C HIS A 134 -19.66 -11.51 -8.22
N GLN A 135 -20.51 -12.04 -9.10
CA GLN A 135 -20.11 -13.08 -10.04
C GLN A 135 -19.92 -12.53 -11.46
N ASN A 136 -20.20 -11.25 -11.70
CA ASN A 136 -20.26 -10.69 -13.07
C ASN A 136 -19.20 -9.61 -13.38
N LEU A 137 -18.06 -9.57 -12.69
CA LEU A 137 -16.95 -8.67 -13.08
C LEU A 137 -15.75 -9.38 -13.72
N PHE A 138 -15.88 -10.67 -14.02
CA PHE A 138 -14.94 -11.43 -14.84
C PHE A 138 -15.57 -12.00 -16.14
N ASP A 139 -16.86 -11.73 -16.41
CA ASP A 139 -17.58 -12.25 -17.58
C ASP A 139 -17.98 -11.15 -18.60
N SER A 140 -17.14 -10.13 -18.75
CA SER A 140 -17.29 -9.15 -19.84
C SER A 140 -16.31 -9.47 -20.98
N GLN A 141 -16.56 -10.59 -21.65
CA GLN A 141 -16.27 -10.73 -23.08
C GLN A 141 -17.57 -11.21 -23.74
N PRO A 142 -18.23 -10.40 -24.59
CA PRO A 142 -19.27 -10.93 -25.45
C PRO A 142 -18.58 -11.82 -26.51
N ASN A 143 -18.61 -13.13 -26.30
CA ASN A 143 -18.30 -14.10 -27.34
C ASN A 143 -19.27 -13.88 -28.50
N THR A 144 -18.83 -13.14 -29.51
CA THR A 144 -19.52 -13.03 -30.80
C THR A 144 -18.63 -13.70 -31.86
N GLU A 145 -18.28 -14.96 -31.64
CA GLU A 145 -17.75 -15.79 -32.72
C GLU A 145 -18.93 -16.42 -33.45
N THR A 146 -19.28 -15.81 -34.57
CA THR A 146 -20.02 -16.49 -35.63
C THR A 146 -19.17 -17.67 -36.12
N PRO A 147 -19.69 -18.90 -36.26
CA PRO A 147 -18.88 -19.99 -36.77
C PRO A 147 -18.41 -19.67 -38.19
N LEU A 148 -17.09 -19.65 -38.42
CA LEU A 148 -16.54 -19.58 -39.77
C LEU A 148 -16.98 -20.83 -40.57
N PRO A 149 -17.40 -20.67 -41.84
CA PRO A 149 -17.75 -21.81 -42.67
C PRO A 149 -16.54 -22.71 -42.90
N LEU A 150 -16.75 -24.02 -42.83
CA LEU A 150 -15.72 -25.04 -43.06
C LEU A 150 -15.06 -24.84 -44.44
N PRO A 151 -13.73 -24.96 -44.55
CA PRO A 151 -13.06 -24.93 -45.85
C PRO A 151 -13.47 -26.14 -46.70
N ALA A 152 -13.75 -25.89 -47.98
CA ALA A 152 -14.10 -26.92 -48.96
C ALA A 152 -12.96 -27.95 -49.11
N PRO A 153 -13.27 -29.24 -49.37
CA PRO A 153 -12.26 -30.26 -49.58
C PRO A 153 -11.41 -29.93 -50.83
N LEU A 154 -10.08 -30.00 -50.66
CA LEU A 154 -9.10 -29.90 -51.74
C LEU A 154 -9.39 -30.99 -52.79
N LEU A 155 -9.67 -30.59 -54.04
CA LEU A 155 -9.66 -31.52 -55.16
C LEU A 155 -8.22 -32.02 -55.36
N ASP A 156 -8.05 -33.34 -55.27
CA ASP A 156 -6.85 -34.05 -55.69
C ASP A 156 -6.47 -33.65 -57.13
N THR A 157 -5.39 -32.87 -57.24
CA THR A 157 -4.79 -32.59 -58.54
C THR A 157 -4.02 -33.84 -58.96
N LYS A 158 -4.67 -34.69 -59.77
CA LYS A 158 -3.95 -35.75 -60.50
C LYS A 158 -2.95 -35.10 -61.44
N ILE A 159 -1.68 -35.18 -61.07
CA ILE A 159 -0.54 -34.94 -61.94
C ILE A 159 -0.59 -35.99 -63.06
N ALA A 160 -1.05 -35.60 -64.24
CA ALA A 160 -0.92 -36.40 -65.44
C ALA A 160 0.46 -36.20 -66.05
N LEU A 161 1.35 -37.16 -65.78
CA LEU A 161 2.55 -37.42 -66.56
C LEU A 161 2.17 -37.99 -67.93
N LYS A 162 2.46 -37.25 -69.01
CA LYS A 162 2.85 -37.78 -70.34
C LYS A 162 3.38 -36.58 -71.15
N GLY A 163 4.63 -36.55 -71.60
CA GLY A 163 5.35 -37.57 -72.36
C GLY A 163 5.40 -37.10 -73.81
N LYS A 164 6.58 -36.67 -74.27
CA LYS A 164 6.90 -36.16 -75.62
C LYS A 164 6.55 -37.17 -76.74
N ARG A 165 6.22 -36.61 -77.92
CA ARG A 165 6.34 -37.12 -79.31
C ARG A 165 5.88 -38.54 -79.60
#